data_AF-A0A0J6FUJ4-F1
#
_entry.id   AF-A0A0J6FUJ4-F1
#
_cell.length_a   1.000
_cell.length_b   1.000
_cell.length_c   1.000
_cell.angle_alpha   90.00
_cell.angle_beta   90.00
_cell.angle_gamma   90.00
#
_symmetry.space_group_name_H-M   'P 1'
#
loop_
_entity.id
_entity.type
_entity.pdbx_description
1 polymer ?
#
loop_
_entity_poly.entity_id
_entity_poly.type
_entity_poly.pdbx_seq_one_letter_code
_entity_poly.pdbx_strand_id
1 'polypeptide(L)'
;MTEEFLSKVRRGLLFIAFLMLAFSLSYLIAYPLGYSPLGYEVIELKDDLVVLQSYNVLGMENERITYQPQEDEIWKLGLINDLIDQQQSEYLLFFTTLMLAIFLGGMGLLRSKSFKSVVFQGFLYVLIPGISLVRHLNDIKDILQSSP
;
A
#
# COMPACT_ATOMS: atom_id res chain seq x y z
N MET A 1 40.05 11.81 -9.92
CA MET A 1 38.64 12.16 -9.61
C MET A 1 38.65 13.24 -8.56
N THR A 2 37.96 14.36 -8.79
CA THR A 2 37.82 15.45 -7.81
C THR A 2 36.97 15.01 -6.62
N GLU A 3 37.31 15.46 -5.41
CA GLU A 3 36.60 15.10 -4.17
C GLU A 3 35.09 15.43 -4.22
N GLU A 4 34.74 16.51 -4.92
CA GLU A 4 33.35 16.90 -5.13
C GLU A 4 32.55 15.84 -5.90
N PHE A 5 33.16 15.22 -6.91
CA PHE A 5 32.56 14.15 -7.68
C PHE A 5 32.35 12.91 -6.81
N LEU A 6 33.35 12.52 -6.03
CA LEU A 6 33.26 11.38 -5.10
C LEU A 6 32.17 11.59 -4.03
N SER A 7 32.03 12.81 -3.51
CA SER A 7 30.95 13.14 -2.57
C SER A 7 29.57 13.02 -3.20
N LYS A 8 29.38 13.45 -4.46
CA LYS A 8 28.08 13.35 -5.15
C LYS A 8 27.72 11.89 -5.42
N VAL A 9 28.67 11.10 -5.92
CA VAL A 9 28.49 9.66 -6.16
C VAL A 9 28.12 8.93 -4.86
N ARG A 10 28.83 9.20 -3.75
CA ARG A 10 28.52 8.59 -2.45
C ARG A 10 27.09 8.89 -1.99
N ARG A 11 26.62 10.14 -2.14
CA ARG A 11 25.24 10.51 -1.78
C ARG A 11 24.21 9.80 -2.67
N GLY A 12 24.48 9.69 -3.96
CA GLY A 12 23.64 8.95 -4.89
C GLY A 12 23.53 7.47 -4.53
N LEU A 13 24.67 6.81 -4.27
CA LEU A 13 24.70 5.41 -3.86
C LEU A 13 23.97 5.17 -2.54
N LEU A 14 24.15 6.05 -1.55
CA LEU A 14 23.40 5.97 -0.28
C LEU A 14 21.89 6.13 -0.50
N PHE A 15 21.48 7.02 -1.39
CA PHE A 15 20.06 7.19 -1.73
C PHE A 15 19.48 5.93 -2.39
N ILE A 16 20.20 5.33 -3.35
CA ILE A 16 19.79 4.09 -4.01
C ILE A 16 19.73 2.94 -3.00
N ALA A 17 20.73 2.79 -2.14
CA ALA A 17 20.74 1.79 -1.08
C ALA A 17 19.53 1.94 -0.14
N PHE A 18 19.21 3.19 0.23
CA PHE A 18 18.02 3.47 1.04
C PHE A 18 16.73 3.12 0.30
N LEU A 19 16.62 3.44 -0.98
CA LEU A 19 15.45 3.11 -1.78
C LEU A 19 15.24 1.60 -1.89
N MET A 20 16.31 0.82 -2.10
CA MET A 20 16.25 -0.64 -2.09
C MET A 20 15.84 -1.18 -0.73
N LEU A 21 16.36 -0.61 0.36
CA LEU A 21 15.99 -1.01 1.72
C LEU A 21 14.51 -0.70 2.01
N ALA A 22 14.03 0.50 1.65
CA ALA A 22 12.64 0.89 1.80
C ALA A 22 11.72 -0.05 1.04
N PHE A 23 12.01 -0.31 -0.25
CA PHE A 23 11.25 -1.26 -1.06
C PHE A 23 11.25 -2.67 -0.46
N SER A 24 12.40 -3.16 0.00
CA SER A 24 12.51 -4.49 0.60
C SER A 24 11.68 -4.62 1.87
N LEU A 25 11.74 -3.62 2.76
CA LEU A 25 10.93 -3.59 3.98
C LEU A 25 9.43 -3.51 3.65
N SER A 26 9.06 -2.68 2.69
CA SER A 26 7.67 -2.56 2.23
C SER A 26 7.16 -3.87 1.60
N TYR A 27 8.00 -4.58 0.87
CA TYR A 27 7.69 -5.90 0.35
C TYR A 27 7.45 -6.90 1.48
N LEU A 28 8.33 -6.94 2.49
CA LEU A 28 8.15 -7.83 3.66
C LEU A 28 6.83 -7.56 4.39
N ILE A 29 6.45 -6.29 4.53
CA ILE A 29 5.20 -5.88 5.18
C ILE A 29 3.99 -6.29 4.34
N ALA A 30 3.99 -5.99 3.04
CA ALA A 30 2.82 -6.19 2.19
C ALA A 30 2.59 -7.66 1.80
N TYR A 31 3.65 -8.44 1.58
CA TYR A 31 3.56 -9.80 1.03
C TYR A 31 3.73 -10.88 2.13
N PRO A 32 4.93 -11.19 2.66
CA PRO A 32 5.10 -12.22 3.70
C PRO A 32 4.25 -12.02 4.95
N LEU A 33 4.10 -10.78 5.42
CA LEU A 33 3.30 -10.47 6.61
C LEU A 33 1.81 -10.28 6.28
N GLY A 34 1.44 -10.18 5.00
CA GLY A 34 0.06 -9.94 4.57
C GLY A 34 -0.57 -8.69 5.19
N TYR A 35 0.23 -7.69 5.56
CA TYR A 35 -0.28 -6.55 6.32
C TYR A 35 -1.07 -5.59 5.42
N SER A 36 -2.40 -5.74 5.42
CA SER A 36 -3.35 -4.96 4.63
C SER A 36 -4.37 -4.24 5.51
N PRO A 37 -4.00 -3.14 6.19
CA PRO A 37 -4.93 -2.40 7.05
C PRO A 37 -6.07 -1.80 6.26
N LEU A 38 -7.33 -2.05 6.67
CA LEU A 38 -8.56 -1.77 5.91
C LEU A 38 -8.77 -2.62 4.65
N GLY A 39 -7.88 -3.56 4.38
CA GLY A 39 -7.96 -4.43 3.23
C GLY A 39 -8.84 -5.65 3.47
N TYR A 40 -8.79 -6.55 2.48
CA TYR A 40 -9.51 -7.81 2.44
C TYR A 40 -8.56 -8.96 2.12
N GLU A 41 -8.90 -10.16 2.60
CA GLU A 41 -8.27 -11.44 2.27
C GLU A 41 -9.33 -12.45 1.85
N VAL A 42 -9.07 -13.21 0.79
CA VAL A 42 -9.96 -14.30 0.36
C VAL A 42 -9.69 -15.53 1.22
N ILE A 43 -10.71 -15.97 1.97
CA ILE A 43 -10.64 -17.17 2.81
C ILE A 43 -11.13 -18.39 2.05
N GLU A 44 -12.21 -18.21 1.29
CA GLU A 44 -12.84 -19.27 0.51
C GLU A 44 -13.40 -18.69 -0.79
N LEU A 45 -13.11 -19.35 -1.91
CA LEU A 45 -13.66 -19.00 -3.21
C LEU A 45 -14.36 -20.24 -3.79
N LYS A 46 -15.65 -20.11 -4.09
CA LYS A 46 -16.47 -21.12 -4.76
C LYS A 46 -17.04 -20.53 -6.06
N ASP A 47 -17.65 -21.39 -6.86
CA ASP A 47 -18.24 -21.00 -8.14
C ASP A 47 -19.37 -19.96 -8.00
N ASP A 48 -20.05 -19.91 -6.84
CA ASP A 48 -21.21 -19.07 -6.58
C ASP A 48 -21.06 -18.08 -5.42
N LEU A 49 -19.98 -18.16 -4.64
CA LEU A 49 -19.75 -17.26 -3.50
C LEU A 49 -18.26 -17.06 -3.21
N VAL A 50 -17.95 -15.96 -2.53
CA VAL A 50 -16.63 -15.71 -1.93
C VAL A 50 -16.79 -15.33 -0.46
N VAL A 51 -15.95 -15.91 0.39
CA VAL A 51 -15.84 -15.57 1.81
C VAL A 51 -14.57 -14.76 2.01
N LEU A 52 -14.73 -13.55 2.51
CA LEU A 52 -13.65 -12.59 2.73
C LEU A 52 -13.43 -12.34 4.21
N GLN A 53 -12.18 -12.15 4.61
CA GLN A 53 -11.81 -11.58 5.90
C GLN A 53 -11.46 -10.11 5.69
N SER A 54 -12.20 -9.21 6.35
CA SER A 54 -11.86 -7.79 6.38
C SER A 54 -10.93 -7.48 7.55
N TYR A 55 -10.10 -6.44 7.40
CA TYR A 55 -9.22 -5.95 8.46
C TYR A 55 -9.58 -4.53 8.88
N ASN A 56 -9.26 -4.17 10.13
CA ASN A 56 -9.42 -2.82 10.64
C ASN A 56 -8.22 -1.92 10.26
N VAL A 57 -8.24 -0.67 10.73
CA VAL A 57 -7.17 0.33 10.50
C VAL A 57 -5.78 -0.09 11.00
N LEU A 58 -5.73 -1.07 11.90
CA LEU A 58 -4.49 -1.63 12.46
C LEU A 58 -4.09 -2.96 11.80
N GLY A 59 -4.80 -3.39 10.74
CA GLY A 59 -4.53 -4.67 10.07
C GLY A 59 -4.94 -5.90 10.88
N MET A 60 -5.77 -5.75 11.91
CA MET A 60 -6.31 -6.89 12.65
C MET A 60 -7.63 -7.33 12.04
N GLU A 61 -7.93 -8.62 12.13
CA GLU A 61 -9.21 -9.19 11.70
C GLU A 61 -10.39 -8.42 12.30
N ASN A 62 -11.35 -8.08 11.44
CA ASN A 62 -12.54 -7.33 11.83
C ASN A 62 -13.81 -8.17 11.64
N GLU A 63 -14.22 -8.38 10.40
CA GLU A 63 -15.45 -9.09 10.07
C GLU A 63 -15.24 -10.07 8.90
N ARG A 64 -15.92 -11.22 8.97
CA ARG A 64 -16.04 -12.15 7.85
C ARG A 64 -17.25 -11.79 6.99
N ILE A 65 -17.02 -11.54 5.72
CA ILE A 65 -18.03 -11.11 4.76
C ILE A 65 -18.26 -12.29 3.82
N THR A 66 -19.51 -12.76 3.73
CA THR A 66 -19.90 -13.72 2.69
C THR A 66 -20.57 -12.94 1.59
N TYR A 67 -19.99 -12.98 0.39
CA TYR A 67 -20.50 -12.29 -0.79
C TYR A 67 -20.99 -13.33 -1.79
N GLN A 68 -22.29 -13.25 -2.11
CA GLN A 68 -22.95 -14.11 -3.08
C GLN A 68 -23.67 -13.22 -4.09
N PRO A 69 -23.14 -13.05 -5.31
CA PRO A 69 -23.78 -12.24 -6.33
C PRO A 69 -25.02 -12.94 -6.91
N GLN A 70 -25.84 -12.18 -7.65
CA GLN A 70 -26.92 -12.75 -8.45
C GLN A 70 -26.36 -13.56 -9.64
N GLU A 71 -27.16 -14.43 -10.25
CA GLU A 71 -26.73 -15.32 -11.34
C GLU A 71 -26.13 -14.56 -12.54
N ASP A 72 -26.63 -13.35 -12.84
CA ASP A 72 -26.12 -12.49 -13.90
C ASP A 72 -24.84 -11.72 -13.52
N GLU A 73 -24.48 -11.73 -12.23
CA GLU A 73 -23.35 -11.00 -11.66
C GLU A 73 -22.22 -11.92 -11.15
N ILE A 74 -22.24 -13.22 -11.48
CA ILE A 74 -21.19 -14.19 -11.08
C ILE A 74 -19.79 -13.71 -11.48
N TRP A 75 -19.67 -12.94 -12.58
CA TRP A 75 -18.41 -12.34 -13.02
C TRP A 75 -17.75 -11.42 -11.97
N LYS A 76 -18.53 -10.87 -11.03
CA LYS A 76 -18.02 -10.04 -9.93
C LYS A 76 -17.15 -10.83 -8.93
N LEU A 77 -17.33 -12.15 -8.82
CA LEU A 77 -16.46 -12.99 -7.98
C LEU A 77 -15.01 -12.95 -8.47
N GLY A 78 -14.82 -13.10 -9.79
CA GLY A 78 -13.51 -12.99 -10.42
C GLY A 78 -12.91 -11.60 -10.26
N LEU A 79 -13.73 -10.55 -10.47
CA LEU A 79 -13.28 -9.17 -10.28
C LEU A 79 -12.83 -8.89 -8.84
N ILE A 80 -13.58 -9.35 -7.83
CA ILE A 80 -13.18 -9.17 -6.42
C ILE A 80 -11.87 -9.90 -6.15
N ASN A 81 -11.74 -11.16 -6.61
CA ASN A 81 -10.50 -11.91 -6.41
C ASN A 81 -9.31 -11.19 -7.04
N ASP A 82 -9.45 -10.71 -8.28
CA ASP A 82 -8.41 -9.96 -8.98
C ASP A 82 -8.03 -8.66 -8.25
N LEU A 83 -9.01 -7.93 -7.72
CA LEU A 83 -8.77 -6.72 -6.94
C LEU A 83 -8.05 -7.04 -5.62
N ILE A 84 -8.45 -8.10 -4.92
CA ILE A 84 -7.79 -8.51 -3.66
C ILE A 84 -6.36 -8.96 -3.93
N ASP A 85 -6.10 -9.70 -5.00
CA ASP A 85 -4.75 -10.09 -5.40
C ASP A 85 -3.87 -8.88 -5.73
N GLN A 86 -4.44 -7.85 -6.38
CA GLN A 86 -3.72 -6.61 -6.70
C GLN A 86 -3.49 -5.71 -5.48
N GLN A 87 -4.27 -5.88 -4.41
CA GLN A 87 -4.22 -5.05 -3.21
C GLN A 87 -2.81 -5.01 -2.59
N GLN A 88 -2.08 -6.14 -2.61
CA GLN A 88 -0.71 -6.21 -2.09
C GLN A 88 0.27 -5.27 -2.83
N SER A 89 0.06 -5.09 -4.13
CA SER A 89 0.87 -4.16 -4.95
C SER A 89 0.60 -2.70 -4.58
N GLU A 90 -0.66 -2.33 -4.35
CA GLU A 90 -1.02 -0.99 -3.88
C GLU A 90 -0.40 -0.69 -2.50
N TYR A 91 -0.46 -1.65 -1.57
CA TYR A 91 0.22 -1.51 -0.27
C TYR A 91 1.74 -1.43 -0.38
N LEU A 92 2.36 -2.22 -1.27
CA LEU A 92 3.80 -2.13 -1.52
C LEU A 92 4.21 -0.72 -1.95
N LEU A 93 3.48 -0.13 -2.91
CA LEU A 93 3.74 1.23 -3.39
C LEU A 93 3.50 2.27 -2.28
N PHE A 94 2.40 2.14 -1.54
CA PHE A 94 2.08 3.01 -0.43
C PHE A 94 3.14 2.97 0.67
N PHE A 95 3.52 1.78 1.15
CA PHE A 95 4.54 1.65 2.19
C PHE A 95 5.92 2.11 1.70
N THR A 96 6.27 1.86 0.44
CA THR A 96 7.58 2.28 -0.10
C THR A 96 7.67 3.81 -0.11
N THR A 97 6.62 4.48 -0.58
CA THR A 97 6.58 5.95 -0.61
C THR A 97 6.46 6.57 0.78
N LEU A 98 5.76 5.92 1.70
CA LEU A 98 5.72 6.33 3.11
C LEU A 98 7.10 6.26 3.76
N MET A 99 7.83 5.16 3.58
CA MET A 99 9.20 5.00 4.10
C MET A 99 10.16 6.04 3.49
N LEU A 100 10.06 6.29 2.19
CA LEU A 100 10.83 7.34 1.51
C LEU A 100 10.50 8.73 2.07
N ALA A 101 9.24 9.03 2.31
CA ALA A 101 8.80 10.30 2.89
C ALA A 101 9.38 10.51 4.29
N ILE A 102 9.34 9.47 5.14
CA ILE A 102 9.94 9.50 6.48
C ILE A 102 11.44 9.76 6.40
N PHE A 103 12.15 9.06 5.52
CA PHE A 103 13.60 9.22 5.36
C PHE A 103 14.00 10.59 4.82
N LEU A 104 13.38 11.03 3.73
CA LEU A 104 13.63 12.35 3.17
C LEU A 104 13.29 13.45 4.17
N GLY A 105 12.24 13.23 4.98
CA GLY A 105 11.89 14.11 6.07
C GLY A 105 12.95 14.17 7.16
N GLY A 106 13.41 13.02 7.65
CA GLY A 106 14.50 12.93 8.63
C GLY A 106 15.78 13.62 8.13
N MET A 107 16.17 13.36 6.88
CA MET A 107 17.29 14.02 6.22
C MET A 107 17.08 15.54 6.06
N GLY A 108 15.84 15.98 5.82
CA GLY A 108 15.48 17.39 5.76
C GLY A 108 15.67 18.09 7.11
N LEU A 109 15.22 17.46 8.19
CA LEU A 109 15.38 17.98 9.56
C LEU A 109 16.86 18.06 9.96
N LEU A 110 17.66 17.05 9.63
CA LEU A 110 19.12 17.07 9.86
C LEU A 110 19.84 18.21 9.12
N ARG A 111 19.26 18.71 8.02
CA ARG A 111 19.75 19.86 7.26
C ARG A 111 19.09 21.18 7.67
N SER A 112 18.50 21.23 8.87
CA SER A 112 17.85 22.41 9.43
C SER A 112 16.65 22.95 8.63
N LYS A 113 16.01 22.12 7.79
CA LYS A 113 14.71 22.49 7.22
C LYS A 113 13.65 22.55 8.32
N SER A 114 12.66 23.43 8.15
CA SER A 114 11.55 23.51 9.09
C SER A 114 10.71 22.23 9.07
N PHE A 115 10.26 21.79 10.24
CA PHE A 115 9.40 20.62 10.39
C PHE A 115 8.15 20.69 9.51
N LYS A 116 7.52 21.87 9.43
CA LYS A 116 6.36 22.12 8.56
C LYS A 116 6.66 21.84 7.09
N SER A 117 7.82 22.27 6.60
CA SER A 117 8.23 22.04 5.20
C SER A 117 8.46 20.55 4.93
N VAL A 118 9.11 19.85 5.87
CA VAL A 118 9.36 18.42 5.79
C VAL A 118 8.05 17.62 5.76
N VAL A 119 7.12 17.90 6.67
CA VAL A 119 5.82 17.21 6.74
C VAL A 119 5.02 17.45 5.46
N PHE A 120 4.98 18.68 4.96
CA PHE A 120 4.28 19.00 3.72
C PHE A 120 4.88 18.26 2.51
N GLN A 121 6.21 18.19 2.41
CA GLN A 121 6.87 17.40 1.35
C GLN A 121 6.58 15.91 1.48
N GLY A 122 6.65 15.37 2.70
CA GLY A 122 6.31 13.97 2.96
C GLY A 122 4.88 13.62 2.58
N PHE A 123 3.92 14.48 2.95
CA PHE A 123 2.52 14.33 2.56
C PHE A 123 2.35 14.26 1.04
N LEU A 124 2.99 15.15 0.28
CA LEU A 124 2.91 15.15 -1.18
C LEU A 124 3.44 13.85 -1.82
N TYR A 125 4.50 13.25 -1.25
CA TYR A 125 5.05 11.99 -1.76
C TYR A 125 4.10 10.81 -1.53
N VAL A 126 3.41 10.78 -0.40
CA VAL A 126 2.48 9.69 -0.03
C VAL A 126 1.10 9.89 -0.65
N LEU A 127 0.76 11.12 -1.06
CA LEU A 127 -0.58 11.46 -1.53
C LEU A 127 -1.01 10.62 -2.74
N ILE A 128 -0.16 10.48 -3.76
CA ILE A 128 -0.53 9.76 -4.99
C ILE A 128 -0.78 8.26 -4.71
N PRO A 129 0.16 7.51 -4.09
CA PRO A 129 -0.08 6.11 -3.74
C PRO A 129 -1.19 5.95 -2.71
N GLY A 130 -1.35 6.90 -1.79
CA GLY A 130 -2.43 6.90 -0.80
C GLY A 130 -3.81 7.03 -1.44
N ILE A 131 -3.97 7.91 -2.43
CA ILE A 131 -5.22 8.03 -3.19
C ILE A 131 -5.48 6.76 -4.01
N SER A 132 -4.44 6.20 -4.65
CA SER A 132 -4.55 4.94 -5.40
C SER A 132 -5.07 3.81 -4.52
N LEU A 133 -4.43 3.62 -3.36
CA LEU A 133 -4.83 2.61 -2.37
C LEU A 133 -6.26 2.83 -1.85
N VAL A 134 -6.62 4.06 -1.48
CA VAL A 134 -7.98 4.37 -0.99
C VAL A 134 -9.03 4.08 -2.06
N ARG A 135 -8.75 4.43 -3.32
CA ARG A 135 -9.66 4.14 -4.43
C ARG A 135 -9.81 2.64 -4.61
N HIS A 136 -8.70 1.90 -4.64
CA HIS A 136 -8.70 0.44 -4.77
C HIS A 136 -9.54 -0.24 -3.69
N LEU A 137 -9.39 0.19 -2.43
CA LEU A 137 -10.18 -0.32 -1.30
C LEU A 137 -11.67 0.03 -1.41
N ASN A 138 -11.99 1.24 -1.89
CA ASN A 138 -13.38 1.64 -2.13
C ASN A 138 -13.99 0.85 -3.28
N ASP A 139 -13.26 0.56 -4.35
CA ASP A 139 -13.75 -0.24 -5.48
C ASP A 139 -14.15 -1.65 -5.00
N ILE A 140 -13.36 -2.29 -4.13
CA ILE A 140 -13.73 -3.57 -3.50
C ILE A 140 -14.99 -3.41 -2.65
N LYS A 141 -15.01 -2.40 -1.78
CA LYS A 141 -16.15 -2.14 -0.86
C LYS A 141 -17.45 -1.88 -1.62
N ASP A 142 -17.41 -1.11 -2.70
CA ASP A 142 -18.57 -0.76 -3.50
C ASP A 142 -19.16 -2.00 -4.18
N ILE A 143 -18.32 -2.93 -4.65
CA ILE A 143 -18.79 -4.21 -5.19
C ILE A 143 -19.51 -5.01 -4.08
N LEU A 144 -18.90 -5.12 -2.89
CA LEU A 144 -19.47 -5.85 -1.76
C LEU A 144 -20.80 -5.26 -1.28
N GLN A 145 -20.96 -3.94 -1.34
CA GLN A 145 -22.18 -3.24 -0.94
C GLN A 145 -23.26 -3.19 -2.04
N SER A 146 -22.88 -3.47 -3.29
CA SER A 146 -23.81 -3.49 -4.44
C SER A 146 -24.66 -4.76 -4.53
N SER A 147 -24.41 -5.77 -3.68
CA SER A 147 -25.24 -6.97 -3.61
C SER A 147 -26.42 -6.78 -2.65
N PRO A 148 -27.63 -7.21 -3.04
CA PRO A 148 -28.87 -7.00 -2.29
C PRO A 148 -28.95 -7.80 -0.98
#